data_AF-A0A356EN56-F1
#
_entry.id   AF-A0A356EN56-F1
#
_cell.length_a   1.000
_cell.length_b   1.000
_cell.length_c   1.000
_cell.angle_alpha   90.00
_cell.angle_beta   90.00
_cell.angle_gamma   90.00
#
_symmetry.space_group_name_H-M   'P 1'
#
loop_
_entity.id
_entity.type
_entity.pdbx_description
1 polymer ?
#
loop_
_entity_poly.entity_id
_entity_poly.type
_entity_poly.pdbx_seq_one_letter_code
_entity_poly.pdbx_strand_id
1 'polypeptide(L)'
;STFVLNGATIYYNALDNRGSIDLSNGGELVNLPAPSIPGDASRDGYVNEMDAQALAAHWGQPGDWEDGDFDGDTVVGPKDASIMAANWGYGMPAEQGNQSSAVPEPGVLVMLLIGVSMLLVRRGRRYQACSG
;
A
#
# COMPACT_ATOMS: atom_id res chain seq x y z
N SER A 1 16.36 -5.68 -18.92
CA SER A 1 17.25 -5.15 -19.97
C SER A 1 18.57 -4.76 -19.35
N THR A 2 19.64 -4.55 -20.13
CA THR A 2 20.93 -4.01 -19.67
C THR A 2 21.33 -2.88 -20.60
N PHE A 3 22.03 -1.87 -20.10
CA PHE A 3 22.56 -0.78 -20.91
C PHE A 3 24.06 -0.62 -20.60
N VAL A 4 24.87 -0.43 -21.63
CA VAL A 4 26.33 -0.33 -21.49
C VAL A 4 26.71 1.14 -21.61
N LEU A 5 27.31 1.67 -20.56
CA LEU A 5 27.83 3.03 -20.53
C LEU A 5 29.31 3.00 -20.11
N ASN A 6 30.18 3.61 -20.91
CA ASN A 6 31.64 3.68 -20.64
C ASN A 6 32.29 2.30 -20.34
N GLY A 7 31.75 1.22 -20.91
CA GLY A 7 32.24 -0.15 -20.69
C GLY A 7 31.72 -0.84 -19.42
N ALA A 8 30.88 -0.18 -18.62
CA ALA A 8 30.16 -0.80 -17.51
C ALA A 8 28.80 -1.34 -17.99
N THR A 9 28.53 -2.62 -17.74
CA THR A 9 27.22 -3.22 -17.96
C THR A 9 26.32 -2.84 -16.78
N ILE A 10 25.36 -1.96 -17.02
CA ILE A 10 24.36 -1.58 -16.02
C ILE A 10 23.14 -2.48 -16.18
N TYR A 11 22.80 -3.17 -15.10
CA TYR A 11 21.54 -3.88 -15.00
C TYR A 11 20.46 -2.92 -14.49
N TYR A 12 19.26 -2.98 -15.07
CA TYR A 12 18.18 -2.06 -14.69
C TYR A 12 17.73 -2.26 -13.23
N ASN A 13 18.00 -3.43 -12.63
CA ASN A 13 17.76 -3.70 -11.21
C ASN A 13 18.89 -3.22 -10.27
N ALA A 14 19.98 -2.67 -10.82
CA ALA A 14 21.04 -2.01 -10.06
C ALA A 14 20.80 -0.49 -9.94
N LEU A 15 19.74 0.02 -10.57
CA LEU A 15 19.23 1.36 -10.36
C LEU A 15 18.45 1.38 -9.06
N ASP A 16 18.55 2.47 -8.31
CA ASP A 16 17.57 2.73 -7.26
C ASP A 16 16.17 2.93 -7.89
N ASN A 17 15.13 3.02 -7.05
CA ASN A 17 13.76 3.21 -7.52
C ASN A 17 13.56 4.56 -8.26
N ARG A 18 14.59 5.42 -8.36
CA ARG A 18 14.59 6.71 -9.05
C ARG A 18 15.37 6.68 -10.36
N GLY A 19 15.90 5.52 -10.78
CA GLY A 19 16.68 5.40 -12.01
C GLY A 19 18.12 5.91 -11.91
N SER A 20 18.63 6.10 -10.69
CA SER A 20 20.00 6.56 -10.43
C SER A 20 20.93 5.42 -10.00
N ILE A 21 22.19 5.53 -10.40
CA ILE A 21 23.33 4.74 -9.89
C ILE A 21 24.32 5.67 -9.19
N ASP A 22 24.69 5.38 -7.95
CA ASP A 22 25.79 6.06 -7.28
C ASP A 22 27.14 5.43 -7.67
N LEU A 23 27.81 6.03 -8.65
CA LEU A 23 29.17 5.71 -9.07
C LEU A 23 30.15 6.55 -8.25
N SER A 24 30.19 6.34 -6.93
CA SER A 24 30.89 7.16 -5.93
C SER A 24 32.44 7.27 -6.08
N ASN A 25 33.00 6.84 -7.20
CA ASN A 25 34.37 7.12 -7.65
C ASN A 25 34.43 8.15 -8.80
N GLY A 26 33.73 9.28 -8.66
CA GLY A 26 33.86 10.43 -9.57
C GLY A 26 33.30 10.25 -10.98
N GLY A 27 32.42 9.27 -11.19
CA GLY A 27 31.69 9.09 -12.45
C GLY A 27 30.45 9.97 -12.50
N GLU A 28 30.23 10.61 -13.65
CA GLU A 28 29.03 11.37 -14.00
C GLU A 28 27.74 10.71 -13.51
N LEU A 29 26.86 11.48 -12.86
CA LEU A 29 25.53 11.00 -12.45
C LEU A 29 24.71 10.74 -13.70
N VAL A 30 24.62 9.49 -14.10
CA VAL A 30 23.82 9.09 -15.26
C VAL A 30 22.39 8.90 -14.78
N ASN A 31 21.58 9.93 -14.98
CA ASN A 31 20.15 9.89 -14.70
C ASN A 31 19.46 9.09 -15.82
N LEU A 32 19.18 7.81 -15.58
CA LEU A 32 18.35 7.02 -16.48
C LEU A 32 16.88 7.34 -16.19
N PRO A 33 15.97 7.22 -17.18
CA PRO A 33 14.54 7.32 -16.91
C PRO A 33 14.17 6.29 -15.82
N ALA A 34 13.64 6.76 -14.70
CA ALA A 34 13.16 5.89 -13.63
C ALA A 34 12.15 4.88 -14.22
N PRO A 35 12.20 3.60 -13.82
CA PRO A 35 11.15 2.66 -14.21
C PRO A 35 9.80 3.20 -13.73
N SER A 36 8.82 3.35 -14.63
CA SER A 36 7.46 3.75 -14.25
C SER A 36 6.87 2.67 -13.35
N ILE A 37 6.83 2.94 -12.04
CA ILE A 37 6.24 2.06 -11.02
C ILE A 37 4.74 2.38 -10.96
N PRO A 38 3.85 1.46 -11.38
CA PRO A 38 2.42 1.73 -11.35
C PRO A 38 1.97 2.10 -9.93
N GLY A 39 1.30 3.24 -9.77
CA GLY A 39 0.92 3.77 -8.46
C GLY A 39 1.85 4.84 -7.88
N ASP A 40 3.05 5.04 -8.44
CA ASP A 40 4.00 6.09 -8.01
C ASP A 40 3.83 7.31 -8.92
N ALA A 41 2.94 8.23 -8.52
CA ALA A 41 2.71 9.48 -9.23
C ALA A 41 3.85 10.48 -8.97
N SER A 42 4.48 10.41 -7.79
CA SER A 42 5.54 11.31 -7.35
C SER A 42 6.92 10.99 -7.94
N ARG A 43 7.08 9.80 -8.54
CA ARG A 43 8.35 9.21 -9.03
C ARG A 43 9.43 9.17 -7.98
N ASP A 44 9.05 9.06 -6.71
CA ASP A 44 9.99 9.01 -5.61
C ASP A 44 10.50 7.58 -5.33
N GLY A 45 9.91 6.60 -6.02
CA GLY A 45 10.21 5.18 -5.91
C GLY A 45 9.37 4.43 -4.89
N TYR A 46 8.37 5.09 -4.31
CA TYR A 46 7.48 4.57 -3.29
C TYR A 46 6.03 4.76 -3.74
N VAL A 47 5.14 3.85 -3.32
CA VAL A 47 3.70 3.99 -3.55
C VAL A 47 3.03 4.19 -2.20
N ASN A 48 2.65 5.44 -1.90
CA ASN A 48 2.22 5.85 -0.57
C ASN A 48 1.12 6.92 -0.57
N GLU A 49 0.85 7.52 0.60
CA GLU A 49 -0.20 8.53 0.73
C GLU A 49 0.01 9.77 -0.16
N MET A 50 1.25 10.11 -0.52
CA MET A 50 1.56 11.22 -1.42
C MET A 50 1.00 10.97 -2.82
N ASP A 51 1.16 9.76 -3.34
CA ASP A 51 0.62 9.38 -4.65
C ASP A 51 -0.91 9.32 -4.63
N ALA A 52 -1.47 8.82 -3.52
CA ALA A 52 -2.91 8.83 -3.32
C ALA A 52 -3.50 10.25 -3.24
N GLN A 53 -2.75 11.21 -2.68
CA GLN A 53 -3.15 12.61 -2.68
C GLN A 53 -3.12 13.23 -4.08
N ALA A 54 -2.10 12.91 -4.89
CA ALA A 54 -2.03 13.36 -6.28
C ALA A 54 -3.21 12.84 -7.10
N LEU A 55 -3.50 11.53 -6.99
CA LEU A 55 -4.64 10.90 -7.65
C LEU A 55 -5.98 11.47 -7.17
N ALA A 56 -6.13 11.72 -5.87
CA ALA A 56 -7.36 12.31 -5.32
C ALA A 56 -7.56 13.77 -5.76
N ALA A 57 -6.47 14.53 -5.95
CA ALA A 57 -6.54 15.93 -6.38
C ALA A 57 -7.08 16.08 -7.81
N HIS A 58 -6.81 15.10 -8.68
CA HIS A 58 -7.20 15.12 -10.09
C HIS A 58 -8.37 14.19 -10.41
N TRP A 59 -9.07 13.68 -9.40
CA TRP A 59 -10.14 12.71 -9.59
C TRP A 59 -11.21 13.18 -10.59
N GLY A 60 -11.46 12.35 -11.61
CA GLY A 60 -12.43 12.60 -12.68
C GLY A 60 -12.01 13.72 -13.65
N GLN A 61 -10.77 14.21 -13.55
CA GLN A 61 -10.19 15.15 -14.49
C GLN A 61 -9.23 14.43 -15.44
N PRO A 62 -9.00 15.00 -16.63
CA PRO A 62 -7.91 14.53 -17.45
C PRO A 62 -6.57 14.81 -16.80
N GLY A 63 -5.65 13.87 -16.92
CA GLY A 63 -4.33 13.94 -16.30
C GLY A 63 -3.37 12.97 -16.95
N ASP A 64 -2.09 13.18 -16.66
CA ASP A 64 -1.02 12.26 -17.02
C ASP A 64 -0.64 11.38 -15.81
N TRP A 65 0.44 10.61 -15.95
CA TRP A 65 0.98 9.76 -14.89
C TRP A 65 1.21 10.50 -13.56
N GLU A 66 1.70 11.74 -13.63
CA GLU A 66 1.98 12.58 -12.45
C GLU A 66 0.71 13.06 -11.75
N ASP A 67 -0.42 13.07 -12.48
CA ASP A 67 -1.74 13.43 -11.95
C ASP A 67 -2.50 12.22 -11.40
N GLY A 68 -2.00 11.00 -11.65
CA GLY A 68 -2.58 9.75 -11.18
C GLY A 68 -3.29 8.93 -12.27
N ASP A 69 -3.04 9.18 -13.56
CA ASP A 69 -3.44 8.28 -14.66
C ASP A 69 -2.39 7.18 -14.85
N PHE A 70 -2.66 6.00 -14.30
CA PHE A 70 -1.76 4.85 -14.36
C PHE A 70 -2.16 3.84 -15.43
N ASP A 71 -3.40 3.88 -15.92
CA ASP A 71 -3.90 3.00 -16.98
C ASP A 71 -3.77 3.61 -18.40
N GLY A 72 -3.49 4.91 -18.48
CA GLY A 72 -3.26 5.68 -19.71
C GLY A 72 -4.55 6.02 -20.46
N ASP A 73 -5.71 5.98 -19.80
CA ASP A 73 -7.00 6.32 -20.39
C ASP A 73 -7.31 7.82 -20.38
N THR A 74 -6.34 8.64 -19.98
CA THR A 74 -6.34 10.10 -19.92
C THR A 74 -7.29 10.67 -18.88
N VAL A 75 -7.89 9.85 -18.01
CA VAL A 75 -8.83 10.29 -16.97
C VAL A 75 -8.50 9.60 -15.65
N VAL A 76 -8.20 10.40 -14.63
CA VAL A 76 -7.91 9.86 -13.31
C VAL A 76 -9.18 9.29 -12.68
N GLY A 77 -9.18 7.99 -12.36
CA GLY A 77 -10.40 7.30 -11.96
C GLY A 77 -10.22 6.04 -11.11
N PRO A 78 -11.29 5.23 -11.01
CA PRO A 78 -11.30 4.06 -10.13
C PRO A 78 -10.37 2.94 -10.59
N LYS A 79 -10.04 2.88 -11.89
CA LYS A 79 -9.06 1.91 -12.38
C LYS A 79 -7.66 2.29 -11.93
N ASP A 80 -7.29 3.56 -11.98
CA ASP A 80 -6.00 4.05 -11.49
C ASP A 80 -5.86 3.82 -10.00
N ALA A 81 -6.91 4.08 -9.24
CA ALA A 81 -6.95 3.76 -7.81
C ALA A 81 -6.74 2.26 -7.55
N SER A 82 -7.28 1.38 -8.41
CA SER A 82 -7.07 -0.06 -8.28
C SER A 82 -5.64 -0.49 -8.61
N ILE A 83 -4.99 0.17 -9.57
CA ILE A 83 -3.57 -0.05 -9.91
C ILE A 83 -2.68 0.42 -8.75
N MET A 84 -2.95 1.60 -8.21
CA MET A 84 -2.23 2.13 -7.05
C MET A 84 -2.39 1.24 -5.82
N ALA A 85 -3.63 0.81 -5.52
CA ALA A 85 -3.90 -0.10 -4.40
C ALA A 85 -3.19 -1.45 -4.56
N ALA A 86 -3.07 -1.97 -5.78
CA ALA A 86 -2.34 -3.21 -6.06
C ALA A 86 -0.83 -3.09 -5.82
N ASN A 87 -0.28 -1.88 -5.91
CA ASN A 87 1.15 -1.60 -5.71
C ASN A 87 1.42 -0.88 -4.37
N TRP A 88 0.43 -0.80 -3.48
CA TRP A 88 0.57 -0.06 -2.23
C TRP A 88 1.75 -0.56 -1.38
N GLY A 89 2.57 0.37 -0.88
CA GLY A 89 3.76 0.04 -0.10
C GLY A 89 4.93 -0.50 -0.93
N TYR A 90 4.87 -0.41 -2.26
CA TYR A 90 6.05 -0.67 -3.10
C TYR A 90 7.21 0.24 -2.69
N GLY A 91 8.43 -0.31 -2.68
CA GLY A 91 9.65 0.39 -2.29
C GLY A 91 9.80 0.66 -0.79
N MET A 92 8.72 0.56 0.00
CA MET A 92 8.77 0.82 1.43
C MET A 92 9.37 -0.36 2.21
N PRO A 93 10.16 -0.10 3.27
CA PRO A 93 10.53 -1.13 4.23
C PRO A 93 9.27 -1.82 4.77
N ALA A 94 9.32 -3.13 4.98
CA ALA A 94 8.18 -3.97 5.38
C ALA A 94 7.47 -3.52 6.68
N GLU A 95 8.04 -2.55 7.39
CA GLU A 95 7.52 -1.92 8.60
C GLU A 95 6.48 -0.81 8.30
N GLN A 96 6.57 -0.15 7.15
CA GLN A 96 5.68 0.93 6.70
C GLN A 96 4.58 0.47 5.73
N GLY A 97 4.73 -0.70 5.10
CA GLY A 97 3.74 -1.30 4.19
C GLY A 97 2.53 -1.85 4.94
N ASN A 98 1.72 -0.96 5.52
CA ASN A 98 0.39 -1.16 6.08
C ASN A 98 0.19 -2.48 6.87
N GLN A 99 0.54 -2.43 8.15
CA GLN A 99 -0.01 -3.35 9.15
C GLN A 99 -1.54 -3.14 9.16
N SER A 100 -2.29 -4.05 8.51
CA SER A 100 -3.71 -4.24 8.84
C SER A 100 -3.77 -4.68 10.30
N SER A 101 -3.73 -3.72 11.22
CA SER A 101 -3.93 -3.95 12.64
C SER A 101 -5.32 -4.58 12.75
N ALA A 102 -5.37 -5.83 13.22
CA ALA A 102 -6.62 -6.55 13.39
C ALA A 102 -7.57 -5.69 14.22
N VAL A 103 -8.52 -5.03 13.54
CA VAL A 103 -9.53 -4.22 14.22
C VAL A 103 -10.38 -5.21 15.01
N PRO A 104 -10.40 -5.15 16.35
CA PRO A 104 -11.20 -6.06 17.14
C PRO A 104 -12.66 -5.88 16.75
N GLU A 105 -13.26 -6.91 16.16
CA GLU A 105 -14.63 -6.84 15.67
C GLU A 105 -15.56 -6.51 16.84
N PRO A 106 -16.46 -5.51 16.70
CA PRO A 106 -17.38 -5.13 17.78
C PRO A 106 -18.32 -6.28 18.21
N GLY A 107 -18.39 -7.37 17.43
CA GLY A 107 -19.19 -8.57 17.74
C GLY A 107 -18.65 -9.45 18.86
N VAL A 108 -17.34 -9.45 19.12
CA VAL A 108 -16.74 -10.34 20.15
C VAL A 108 -17.24 -9.97 21.55
N LEU A 109 -17.45 -8.67 21.81
CA LEU A 109 -18.05 -8.18 23.05
C LEU A 109 -19.51 -8.62 23.20
N VAL A 110 -20.29 -8.59 22.12
CA VAL A 110 -21.70 -9.00 22.15
C VAL A 110 -21.83 -10.50 22.42
N MET A 111 -21.02 -11.33 21.76
CA MET A 111 -21.01 -12.78 21.99
C MET A 111 -20.54 -13.14 23.41
N LEU A 112 -19.55 -12.43 23.95
CA LEU A 112 -19.09 -12.63 25.32
C LEU A 112 -20.20 -12.30 26.33
N LEU A 113 -20.89 -11.17 26.15
CA LEU A 113 -21.99 -10.75 27.03
C LEU A 113 -23.15 -11.74 26.98
N ILE A 114 -23.55 -12.21 25.79
CA ILE A 114 -24.61 -13.22 25.63
C ILE A 114 -24.18 -14.55 26.27
N GLY A 115 -22.94 -14.98 26.06
CA GLY A 115 -22.39 -16.21 26.64
C GLY A 115 -22.36 -16.19 28.17
N VAL A 116 -21.91 -15.08 28.77
CA VAL A 116 -21.90 -14.87 30.22
C VAL A 116 -23.33 -14.84 30.77
N SER A 117 -24.25 -14.15 30.09
CA SER A 117 -25.67 -14.08 30.48
C SER A 117 -26.32 -15.47 30.53
N MET A 118 -26.09 -16.30 29.51
CA MET A 118 -26.61 -17.67 29.47
C MET A 118 -26.03 -18.56 30.57
N LEU A 119 -24.75 -18.39 30.90
CA LEU A 119 -24.09 -19.11 31.99
C LEU A 119 -24.65 -18.73 33.37
N LEU A 120 -24.90 -17.45 33.61
CA LEU A 120 -25.50 -16.95 34.86
C LEU A 120 -26.94 -17.45 35.04
N VAL A 121 -27.76 -17.40 33.98
CA VAL A 121 -29.15 -17.92 34.01
C VAL A 121 -29.17 -19.43 34.24
N ARG A 122 -28.24 -20.19 33.64
CA ARG A 122 -28.11 -21.64 33.87
C ARG A 122 -27.73 -22.00 35.30
N ARG A 123 -26.89 -21.19 35.97
CA ARG A 123 -26.53 -21.41 37.38
C ARG A 123 -27.69 -21.12 38.32
N GLY A 124 -28.43 -20.03 38.10
CA GLY A 124 -29.60 -19.67 38.94
C GLY A 124 -30.70 -20.73 38.97
N ARG A 125 -30.96 -21.40 37.83
CA ARG A 125 -31.98 -22.47 37.74
C ARG A 125 -31.61 -23.74 38.52
N ARG A 126 -30.33 -23.98 38.79
CA ARG A 126 -29.88 -25.15 39.59
C ARG A 126 -30.04 -24.95 41.09
N TYR A 127 -30.02 -23.71 41.57
CA TYR A 127 -30.22 -23.39 42.99
C TYR A 127 -31.68 -23.53 43.44
N GLN A 128 -32.64 -23.40 42.53
CA GLN A 128 -34.07 -23.46 42.85
C GLN A 128 -34.63 -24.90 42.92
N ALA A 129 -33.85 -25.92 42.57
CA ALA A 129 -34.29 -27.33 42.57
C ALA A 129 -34.14 -28.05 43.93
N CYS A 130 -33.61 -27.39 44.97
CA CYS A 130 -33.45 -27.98 46.32
C CYS A 130 -34.30 -27.28 47.40
N SER A 131 -35.34 -26.56 47.01
CA SER A 131 -36.25 -25.85 47.92
C SER A 131 -37.68 -26.30 47.64
N GLY A 132 -38.04 -27.49 48.11
CA GLY A 132 -39.39 -28.06 48.03
C GLY A 132 -39.45 -29.40 48.72
#